data_AF-A0A356ELF4-F1
#
_entry.id   AF-A0A356ELF4-F1
#
_cell.length_a   1.000
_cell.length_b   1.000
_cell.length_c   1.000
_cell.angle_alpha   90.00
_cell.angle_beta   90.00
_cell.angle_gamma   90.00
#
_symmetry.space_group_name_H-M   'P 1'
#
loop_
_entity.id
_entity.type
_entity.pdbx_description
1 polymer ?
#
loop_
_entity_poly.entity_id
_entity_poly.type
_entity_poly.pdbx_seq_one_letter_code
_entity_poly.pdbx_strand_id
1 'polypeptide(L)'
;MKLRFWPENHPKTEDGQVLDLDWSWVRSLPGKNIGELRIGDTIAGHDNLRVIFFVPPEKTKPPMIWVLAAFQKKRDDFTKAQIDTFAFRRVLVLERFYKNPLKPHNT
;
A
#
# COMPACT_ATOMS: atom_id res chain seq x y z
N MET A 1 -4.79 -18.98 3.14
CA MET A 1 -4.18 -17.84 2.42
C MET A 1 -3.01 -17.32 3.25
N LYS A 2 -1.77 -17.53 2.81
CA LYS A 2 -0.55 -17.24 3.58
C LYS A 2 0.00 -15.89 3.10
N LEU A 3 -0.24 -14.83 3.87
CA LEU A 3 0.39 -13.51 3.69
C LEU A 3 1.87 -13.62 4.08
N ARG A 4 2.69 -14.27 3.24
CA ARG A 4 4.14 -14.34 3.42
C ARG A 4 4.81 -14.00 2.09
N PHE A 5 5.13 -12.73 1.94
CA PHE A 5 6.45 -12.20 1.59
C PHE A 5 6.22 -10.72 1.29
N TRP A 6 6.49 -9.87 2.27
CA TRP A 6 6.39 -8.43 2.06
C TRP A 6 7.81 -7.86 1.95
N PRO A 7 8.10 -7.03 0.95
CA PRO A 7 9.43 -6.47 0.78
C PRO A 7 9.79 -5.62 2.00
N GLU A 8 11.09 -5.57 2.31
CA GLU A 8 11.61 -4.63 3.29
C GLU A 8 11.19 -3.19 2.94
N ASN A 9 11.15 -2.30 3.93
CA ASN A 9 10.88 -0.87 3.70
C ASN A 9 11.81 -0.36 2.58
N HIS A 10 11.22 0.04 1.45
CA HIS A 10 11.89 0.32 0.17
C HIS A 10 12.76 -0.85 -0.35
N PRO A 11 12.20 -1.77 -1.16
CA PRO A 11 12.96 -2.86 -1.76
C PRO A 11 13.98 -2.37 -2.78
N LYS A 12 14.94 -3.24 -3.08
CA LYS A 12 15.94 -3.04 -4.13
C LYS A 12 15.32 -2.93 -5.54
N THR A 13 14.07 -3.36 -5.73
CA THR A 13 13.35 -3.38 -7.00
C THR A 13 11.99 -2.68 -6.88
N GLU A 14 11.54 -1.98 -7.93
CA GLU A 14 10.28 -1.23 -7.92
C GLU A 14 9.01 -2.10 -7.98
N ASP A 15 9.17 -3.32 -8.50
CA ASP A 15 8.10 -4.29 -8.74
C ASP A 15 8.38 -5.59 -7.95
N GLY A 16 7.33 -6.35 -7.69
CA GLY A 16 7.42 -7.70 -7.14
C GLY A 16 6.16 -8.52 -7.42
N GLN A 17 6.27 -9.83 -7.16
CA GLN A 17 5.20 -10.79 -7.41
C GLN A 17 5.00 -11.66 -6.16
N VAL A 18 3.76 -11.88 -5.77
CA VAL A 18 3.39 -12.78 -4.66
C VAL A 18 2.20 -13.62 -5.11
N LEU A 19 2.40 -14.92 -5.32
CA LEU A 19 1.46 -15.79 -6.04
C LEU A 19 1.23 -15.26 -7.48
N ASP A 20 -0.01 -15.32 -7.98
CA ASP A 20 -0.45 -14.73 -9.26
C ASP A 20 -0.77 -13.23 -9.16
N LEU A 21 -0.35 -12.58 -8.07
CA LEU A 21 -0.59 -11.15 -7.84
C LEU A 21 0.69 -10.36 -8.06
N ASP A 22 0.57 -9.35 -8.92
CA ASP A 22 1.63 -8.40 -9.18
C ASP A 22 1.46 -7.18 -8.28
N TRP A 23 2.56 -6.64 -7.77
CA TRP A 23 2.54 -5.38 -7.06
C TRP A 23 3.73 -4.50 -7.45
N SER A 24 3.54 -3.18 -7.34
CA SER A 24 4.57 -2.19 -7.63
C SER A 24 4.45 -0.98 -6.74
N TRP A 25 5.52 -0.21 -6.59
CA TRP A 25 5.42 1.11 -5.94
C TRP A 25 4.77 2.12 -6.88
N VAL A 26 3.97 3.02 -6.30
CA VAL A 26 3.36 4.11 -7.06
C VAL A 26 4.47 5.11 -7.43
N ARG A 27 4.91 5.07 -8.70
CA ARG A 27 6.07 5.84 -9.21
C ARG A 27 5.98 7.35 -8.98
N SER A 28 4.79 7.92 -8.99
CA SER A 28 4.56 9.35 -8.73
C SER A 28 4.67 9.73 -7.24
N LEU A 29 4.85 8.76 -6.34
CA LEU A 29 5.00 8.92 -4.90
C LEU A 29 6.28 8.24 -4.38
N PRO A 30 7.47 8.57 -4.92
CA PRO A 30 8.72 7.92 -4.52
C PRO A 30 9.03 8.18 -3.03
N GLY A 31 9.55 7.16 -2.35
CA GLY A 31 9.89 7.25 -0.92
C GLY A 31 8.69 7.39 0.03
N LYS A 32 7.44 7.34 -0.48
CA LYS A 32 6.24 7.41 0.37
C LYS A 32 5.80 6.05 0.89
N ASN A 33 6.42 4.96 0.46
CA ASN A 33 6.03 3.58 0.78
C ASN A 33 4.56 3.30 0.45
N ILE A 34 4.07 3.85 -0.66
CA ILE A 34 2.74 3.59 -1.19
C ILE A 34 2.88 2.71 -2.42
N GLY A 35 2.27 1.54 -2.40
CA GLY A 35 2.27 0.62 -3.53
C GLY A 35 0.87 0.25 -3.98
N GLU A 36 0.81 -0.38 -5.13
CA GLU A 36 -0.37 -0.92 -5.78
C GLU A 36 -0.22 -2.43 -5.87
N LEU A 37 -1.23 -3.16 -5.39
CA LEU A 37 -1.43 -4.57 -5.66
C LEU A 37 -2.48 -4.72 -6.77
N ARG A 38 -2.16 -5.51 -7.77
CA ARG A 38 -3.00 -5.78 -8.95
C ARG A 38 -3.59 -7.17 -8.82
N ILE A 39 -4.92 -7.24 -8.85
CA ILE A 39 -5.67 -8.49 -8.80
C ILE A 39 -6.34 -8.66 -10.16
N GLY A 40 -5.90 -9.68 -10.90
CA GLY A 40 -6.43 -10.01 -12.23
C GLY A 40 -7.76 -10.79 -12.19
N ASP A 41 -8.08 -11.40 -11.05
CA ASP A 41 -9.31 -12.18 -10.88
C ASP A 41 -10.57 -11.33 -10.91
N THR A 42 -11.69 -11.95 -11.30
CA THR A 42 -13.02 -11.37 -11.17
C THR A 42 -13.62 -11.70 -9.82
N ILE A 43 -13.94 -10.67 -9.02
CA ILE A 43 -14.56 -10.81 -7.70
C ILE A 43 -15.90 -10.06 -7.71
N ALA A 44 -16.99 -10.77 -7.46
CA ALA A 44 -18.35 -10.21 -7.45
C ALA A 44 -18.70 -9.40 -8.72
N GLY A 45 -18.20 -9.83 -9.88
CA GLY A 45 -18.40 -9.15 -11.17
C GLY A 45 -17.47 -7.96 -11.43
N HIS A 46 -16.52 -7.67 -10.53
CA HIS A 46 -15.48 -6.66 -10.73
C HIS A 46 -14.16 -7.32 -11.12
N ASP A 47 -13.57 -6.86 -12.22
CA ASP A 47 -12.25 -7.26 -12.69
C ASP A 47 -11.20 -6.16 -12.42
N ASN A 48 -9.95 -6.43 -12.77
CA ASN A 48 -8.84 -5.47 -12.76
C ASN A 48 -8.79 -4.62 -11.47
N LEU A 49 -8.93 -5.29 -10.33
CA LEU A 49 -8.99 -4.65 -9.03
C LEU A 49 -7.59 -4.17 -8.65
N ARG A 50 -7.55 -2.95 -8.10
CA ARG A 50 -6.34 -2.33 -7.56
C ARG A 50 -6.52 -2.07 -6.09
N VAL A 51 -5.56 -2.52 -5.30
CA VAL A 51 -5.47 -2.21 -3.87
C VAL A 51 -4.27 -1.30 -3.67
N ILE A 52 -4.53 -0.08 -3.22
CA ILE A 52 -3.48 0.87 -2.86
C ILE A 52 -3.19 0.68 -1.39
N PHE A 53 -1.94 0.38 -1.08
CA PHE A 53 -1.51 0.12 0.28
C PHE A 53 -0.38 1.07 0.70
N PHE A 54 -0.24 1.24 2.01
CA PHE A 54 0.84 1.97 2.64
C PHE A 54 1.57 1.07 3.64
N VAL A 55 2.90 1.08 3.56
CA VAL A 55 3.80 0.35 4.45
C VAL A 55 4.43 1.34 5.43
N PRO A 56 4.07 1.29 6.72
CA PRO A 56 4.60 2.21 7.71
C PRO A 56 6.11 2.01 7.89
N PRO A 57 6.87 3.10 8.14
CA PRO A 57 8.32 2.99 8.36
C PRO A 57 8.66 2.21 9.62
N GLU A 58 7.80 2.26 10.64
CA GLU A 58 7.96 1.51 11.89
C GLU A 58 7.37 0.10 11.74
N LYS A 59 8.19 -0.93 12.02
CA LYS A 59 7.74 -2.33 12.01
C LYS A 59 6.91 -2.61 13.25
N THR A 60 5.62 -2.86 13.06
CA THR A 60 4.73 -3.35 14.11
C THR A 60 4.85 -4.87 14.25
N LYS A 61 4.52 -5.41 15.43
CA LYS A 61 4.36 -6.85 15.69
C LYS A 61 2.92 -7.11 16.14
N PRO A 62 2.08 -7.79 15.33
CA PRO A 62 2.38 -8.36 14.02
C PRO A 62 2.61 -7.29 12.94
N PRO A 63 3.33 -7.61 11.82
CA PRO A 63 3.51 -6.68 10.71
C PRO A 63 2.18 -6.17 10.16
N MET A 64 2.10 -4.86 9.95
CA MET A 64 0.87 -4.19 9.50
C MET A 64 1.11 -3.40 8.22
N ILE A 65 0.16 -3.52 7.29
CA ILE A 65 0.01 -2.63 6.12
C ILE A 65 -1.33 -1.94 6.22
N TRP A 66 -1.43 -0.75 5.65
CA TRP A 66 -2.67 0.02 5.61
C TRP A 66 -3.23 0.03 4.21
N VAL A 67 -4.47 -0.45 4.03
CA VAL A 67 -5.17 -0.27 2.76
C VAL A 67 -5.67 1.16 2.69
N LEU A 68 -5.15 1.94 1.75
CA LEU A 68 -5.57 3.30 1.50
C LEU A 68 -6.80 3.35 0.60
N ALA A 69 -6.90 2.47 -0.39
CA ALA A 69 -8.05 2.36 -1.29
C ALA A 69 -8.12 0.97 -1.93
N ALA A 70 -9.32 0.53 -2.31
CA ALA A 70 -9.55 -0.64 -3.13
C ALA A 70 -10.62 -0.30 -4.17
N PHE A 71 -10.33 -0.49 -5.46
CA PHE A 71 -11.25 -0.10 -6.53
C PHE A 71 -10.93 -0.80 -7.85
N GLN A 72 -11.93 -0.90 -8.72
CA GLN A 72 -11.77 -1.36 -10.10
C GLN A 72 -11.13 -0.25 -10.94
N LYS A 73 -10.12 -0.60 -11.73
CA LYS A 73 -9.42 0.35 -12.60
C LYS A 73 -9.69 0.01 -14.07
N LYS A 74 -9.93 1.03 -14.91
CA LYS A 74 -10.10 0.85 -16.36
C LYS A 74 -8.86 1.22 -17.21
N ARG A 75 -7.87 1.88 -16.61
CA ARG A 75 -6.64 2.38 -17.25
C ARG A 75 -5.50 2.26 -16.27
N ASP A 76 -4.28 1.95 -16.66
CA ASP A 76 -3.20 1.77 -15.67
C ASP A 76 -2.76 3.07 -14.98
N ASP A 77 -2.90 4.23 -15.62
CA ASP A 77 -2.44 5.49 -15.04
C ASP A 77 -3.36 6.04 -13.95
N PHE A 78 -2.77 6.56 -12.87
CA PHE A 78 -3.48 7.33 -11.85
C PHE A 78 -3.60 8.81 -12.24
N THR A 79 -4.79 9.36 -12.01
CA THR A 79 -4.98 10.82 -12.10
C THR A 79 -4.30 11.53 -10.94
N LYS A 80 -3.97 12.82 -11.11
CA LYS A 80 -3.41 13.64 -10.03
C LYS A 80 -4.30 13.62 -8.77
N ALA A 81 -5.62 13.70 -8.93
CA ALA A 81 -6.56 13.66 -7.81
C ALA A 81 -6.48 12.35 -7.00
N GLN A 82 -6.28 11.21 -7.68
CA GLN A 82 -6.07 9.92 -7.02
C GLN A 82 -4.75 9.91 -6.24
N ILE A 83 -3.68 10.39 -6.86
CA ILE A 83 -2.36 10.50 -6.22
C ILE A 83 -2.42 11.38 -4.97
N ASP A 84 -3.05 12.56 -5.06
CA ASP A 84 -3.24 13.48 -3.93
C ASP A 84 -4.06 12.80 -2.80
N THR A 85 -5.09 12.04 -3.17
CA THR A 85 -5.91 11.27 -2.22
C THR A 85 -5.08 10.23 -1.47
N PHE A 86 -4.24 9.47 -2.17
CA PHE A 86 -3.38 8.45 -1.54
C PHE A 86 -2.38 9.09 -0.58
N ALA A 87 -1.75 10.18 -1.02
CA ALA A 87 -0.82 10.94 -0.19
C ALA A 87 -1.50 11.47 1.09
N PHE A 88 -2.71 12.03 0.96
CA PHE A 88 -3.47 12.54 2.11
C PHE A 88 -3.89 11.42 3.07
N ARG A 89 -4.41 10.29 2.58
CA ARG A 89 -4.78 9.14 3.42
C ARG A 89 -3.58 8.58 4.19
N ARG A 90 -2.39 8.54 3.57
CA ARG A 90 -1.14 8.19 4.27
C ARG A 90 -0.83 9.16 5.41
N VAL A 91 -1.00 10.47 5.21
CA VAL A 91 -0.79 11.47 6.28
C VAL A 91 -1.71 11.21 7.46
N LEU A 92 -3.00 10.96 7.21
CA LEU A 92 -3.96 10.64 8.26
C LEU A 92 -3.58 9.40 9.07
N VAL A 93 -3.10 8.33 8.40
CA VAL A 93 -2.62 7.12 9.07
C VAL A 93 -1.42 7.44 9.97
N LEU A 94 -0.44 8.18 9.45
CA LEU A 94 0.75 8.55 10.22
C LEU A 94 0.40 9.41 11.43
N GLU A 95 -0.45 10.41 11.26
CA GLU A 95 -0.87 11.30 12.35
C GLU A 95 -1.62 10.53 13.44
N ARG A 96 -2.57 9.68 13.04
CA ARG A 96 -3.40 8.95 13.99
C ARG A 96 -2.66 7.85 14.74
N PHE A 97 -1.74 7.15 14.08
CA PHE A 97 -1.16 5.91 14.61
C PHE A 97 0.33 5.96 14.90
N TYR A 98 1.09 6.92 14.37
CA TYR A 98 2.56 6.95 14.45
C TYR A 98 3.16 8.25 14.98
N LYS A 99 2.45 9.40 14.90
CA LYS A 99 2.93 10.68 15.43
C LYS A 99 2.41 11.02 16.83
N ASN A 100 1.49 10.22 17.38
CA ASN A 100 0.90 10.52 18.68
C ASN A 100 1.88 10.13 19.82
N PRO A 101 2.38 11.07 20.64
CA PRO A 101 3.45 10.84 21.63
C PRO A 101 3.06 9.95 22.83
N LEU A 102 1.87 9.38 22.86
CA LEU A 102 1.36 8.55 23.97
C LEU A 102 1.56 7.04 23.79
N LYS A 103 2.29 6.60 22.76
CA LYS A 103 2.73 5.21 22.67
C LYS A 103 4.06 5.06 23.41
N PRO A 104 4.13 4.32 24.53
CA PRO A 104 5.42 4.00 25.12
C PRO A 104 6.23 3.21 24.09
N HIS A 105 7.44 3.70 23.80
CA HIS A 105 8.46 2.91 23.14
C HIS A 105 8.83 1.77 24.08
N ASN A 106 8.16 0.63 23.93
CA ASN A 106 8.59 -0.59 24.60
C ASN A 106 9.87 -1.05 23.91
N THR A 107 10.99 -0.76 24.57
CA THR A 107 12.30 -1.41 24.48
C THR A 107 12.20 -2.94 24.53
#